data_AF-A0A6N9R744-F1
#
_entry.id   AF-A0A6N9R744-F1
#
_cell.length_a   1.000
_cell.length_b   1.000
_cell.length_c   1.000
_cell.angle_alpha   90.00
_cell.angle_beta   90.00
_cell.angle_gamma   90.00
#
_symmetry.space_group_name_H-M   'P 1'
#
loop_
_entity.id
_entity.type
_entity.pdbx_description
1 polymer ?
#
loop_
_entity_poly.entity_id
_entity_poly.type
_entity_poly.pdbx_seq_one_letter_code
_entity_poly.pdbx_strand_id
1 'polypeptide(L)'
;MSLVPLRIGALSASGFTVQRSGLRWLCEDGQLCRPGEVIAYCNVGLTPEGPRPSGVQPFADEARDFQIAFATRVGGRLHRSPESSLGGFLDQLVYYQLWTPDFVIGHIQCRPSERPPGYDADGETVRLLMLAGRRVTEIAEVRSGLNTGWHDRSRAWWGGDEVPFGTLLCLGICEQAGVIRGEKHAFLEMFDAVPGPAQIVYYPDNVLVPSSSLLAGQLVRTAAAASEIAIDFSRSFAAGSVVPTPGEWVFAGALMSALMRSPFAEPYDVLTRSGLRRVEASDAVLLSLNAEAAVVRRHRRLGYTLHCHDFRVAEAGPAVKAWLRTEFEKVRRTPDDIRRDYCQLIDAVRARSETQFLVLNVISTSGHENVHCYAPFDRPLGDTLRSVRARELNVMLHDLARERNVAIVDVDAIAADLGTERHAPDSVHCSGPLQNEIRREILRLLRDLGVSGFAATAVR
;
A
#
# COMPACT_ATOMS: atom_id res chain seq x y z
N MET A 1 -24.55 20.27 -27.84
CA MET A 1 -23.75 19.47 -26.88
C MET A 1 -24.69 18.46 -26.24
N SER A 2 -24.23 17.25 -25.92
CA SER A 2 -25.07 16.28 -25.23
C SER A 2 -24.69 16.14 -23.77
N LEU A 3 -25.67 15.92 -22.90
CA LEU A 3 -25.47 15.54 -21.52
C LEU A 3 -25.49 14.01 -21.42
N VAL A 4 -24.40 13.44 -20.94
CA VAL A 4 -24.25 12.02 -20.67
C VAL A 4 -24.50 11.79 -19.18
N PRO A 5 -25.58 11.11 -18.75
CA PRO A 5 -25.78 10.81 -17.33
C PRO A 5 -24.76 9.78 -16.85
N LEU A 6 -24.22 10.01 -15.64
CA LEU A 6 -23.23 9.16 -14.97
C LEU A 6 -23.92 8.28 -13.91
N ARG A 7 -24.17 7.00 -14.22
CA ARG A 7 -24.80 6.04 -13.31
C ARG A 7 -23.77 5.25 -12.52
N ILE A 8 -24.06 4.96 -11.25
CA ILE A 8 -23.15 4.14 -10.40
C ILE A 8 -23.13 2.67 -10.81
N GLY A 9 -24.20 2.17 -11.43
CA GLY A 9 -24.34 0.79 -11.92
C GLY A 9 -24.45 -0.25 -10.81
N ALA A 10 -24.59 -1.53 -11.18
CA ALA A 10 -24.81 -2.62 -10.23
C ALA A 10 -23.60 -2.85 -9.30
N LEU A 11 -23.89 -3.21 -8.05
CA LEU A 11 -22.92 -3.68 -7.07
C LEU A 11 -23.60 -4.72 -6.19
N SER A 12 -23.05 -5.93 -6.11
CA SER A 12 -23.67 -7.05 -5.39
C SER A 12 -22.74 -7.65 -4.34
N ALA A 13 -23.30 -8.02 -3.20
CA ALA A 13 -22.61 -8.74 -2.14
C ALA A 13 -23.57 -9.79 -1.58
N SER A 14 -23.43 -11.07 -1.98
CA SER A 14 -24.36 -12.13 -1.58
C SER A 14 -24.51 -12.21 -0.05
N GLY A 15 -25.75 -12.15 0.43
CA GLY A 15 -26.09 -12.15 1.87
C GLY A 15 -26.01 -10.78 2.55
N PHE A 16 -25.71 -9.71 1.81
CA PHE A 16 -25.59 -8.35 2.33
C PHE A 16 -26.29 -7.33 1.44
N THR A 17 -27.02 -6.42 2.08
CA THR A 17 -27.47 -5.17 1.48
C THR A 17 -26.30 -4.20 1.41
N VAL A 18 -25.99 -3.70 0.21
CA VAL A 18 -25.00 -2.66 -0.01
C VAL A 18 -25.62 -1.30 0.26
N GLN A 19 -25.01 -0.53 1.17
CA GLN A 19 -25.39 0.83 1.51
C GLN A 19 -24.23 1.79 1.29
N ARG A 20 -24.53 3.07 1.11
CA ARG A 20 -23.54 4.14 0.93
C ARG A 20 -23.91 5.42 1.66
N SER A 21 -22.91 6.26 1.86
CA SER A 21 -23.10 7.68 2.19
C SER A 21 -23.58 8.49 0.99
N GLY A 22 -23.89 9.77 1.21
CA GLY A 22 -23.89 10.76 0.13
C GLY A 22 -22.50 10.92 -0.50
N LEU A 23 -22.43 11.59 -1.65
CA LEU A 23 -21.20 11.73 -2.43
C LEU A 23 -20.39 12.94 -2.02
N ARG A 24 -19.07 12.75 -1.96
CA ARG A 24 -18.09 13.82 -1.82
C ARG A 24 -17.40 14.05 -3.16
N TRP A 25 -17.52 15.26 -3.68
CA TRP A 25 -16.95 15.64 -4.98
C TRP A 25 -15.46 15.98 -4.88
N LEU A 26 -14.69 15.50 -5.84
CA LEU A 26 -13.24 15.78 -6.00
C LEU A 26 -12.97 16.79 -7.12
N CYS A 27 -13.92 16.98 -8.03
CA CYS A 27 -13.87 17.93 -9.14
C CYS A 27 -14.98 18.98 -9.00
N GLU A 28 -14.69 20.24 -9.31
CA GLU A 28 -15.65 21.34 -9.32
C GLU A 28 -16.77 21.17 -10.34
N ASP A 29 -17.92 21.80 -10.09
CA ASP A 29 -18.98 21.86 -11.09
C ASP A 29 -18.51 22.70 -12.28
N GLY A 30 -18.75 22.22 -13.50
CA GLY A 30 -18.25 22.80 -14.74
C GLY A 30 -16.79 22.47 -15.08
N GLN A 31 -16.06 21.76 -14.20
CA GLN A 31 -14.67 21.35 -14.43
C GLN A 31 -14.57 20.45 -15.67
N LEU A 32 -13.52 20.64 -16.46
CA LEU A 32 -13.21 19.76 -17.59
C LEU A 32 -12.54 18.49 -17.05
N CYS A 33 -13.19 17.34 -17.25
CA CYS A 33 -12.70 16.03 -16.83
C CYS A 33 -12.26 15.20 -18.03
N ARG A 34 -11.22 14.38 -17.82
CA ARG A 34 -10.72 13.42 -18.81
C ARG A 34 -11.39 12.05 -18.63
N PRO A 35 -11.45 11.21 -19.69
CA PRO A 35 -11.74 9.79 -19.52
C PRO A 35 -10.80 9.16 -18.47
N GLY A 36 -11.35 8.32 -17.61
CA GLY A 36 -10.66 7.67 -16.49
C GLY A 36 -10.55 8.52 -15.23
N GLU A 37 -10.82 9.83 -15.29
CA GLU A 37 -10.62 10.72 -14.14
C GLU A 37 -11.64 10.44 -13.03
N VAL A 38 -11.12 10.29 -11.80
CA VAL A 38 -11.92 10.09 -10.60
C VAL A 38 -12.49 11.43 -10.13
N ILE A 39 -13.84 11.54 -10.11
CA ILE A 39 -14.56 12.81 -9.93
C ILE A 39 -15.26 12.96 -8.58
N ALA A 40 -15.57 11.83 -7.92
CA ALA A 40 -16.29 11.80 -6.65
C ALA A 40 -16.01 10.47 -5.91
N TYR A 41 -16.44 10.38 -4.66
CA TYR A 41 -16.40 9.14 -3.87
C TYR A 41 -17.48 9.12 -2.78
N CYS A 42 -17.76 7.93 -2.26
CA CYS A 42 -18.62 7.72 -1.09
C CYS A 42 -18.01 6.65 -0.17
N ASN A 43 -18.46 6.61 1.09
CA ASN A 43 -18.17 5.50 1.99
C ASN A 43 -19.24 4.41 1.78
N VAL A 44 -18.86 3.14 1.92
CA VAL A 44 -19.76 1.99 1.69
C VAL A 44 -19.84 1.10 2.93
N GLY A 45 -21.04 0.63 3.22
CA GLY A 45 -21.33 -0.33 4.29
C GLY A 45 -22.03 -1.57 3.76
N LEU A 46 -21.77 -2.71 4.40
CA LEU A 46 -22.43 -3.98 4.10
C LEU A 46 -23.27 -4.41 5.30
N THR A 47 -24.60 -4.44 5.13
CA THR A 47 -25.55 -4.82 6.18
C THR A 47 -26.09 -6.22 5.89
N PRO A 48 -25.97 -7.20 6.81
CA PRO A 48 -26.49 -8.55 6.59
C PRO A 48 -28.00 -8.55 6.31
N GLU A 49 -28.46 -9.36 5.34
CA GLU A 49 -29.88 -9.49 4.96
C GLU A 49 -30.70 -10.38 5.91
N GLY A 50 -30.09 -10.93 6.97
CA GLY A 50 -30.71 -11.85 7.92
C GLY A 50 -30.05 -11.83 9.30
N PRO A 51 -30.36 -12.80 10.19
CA PRO A 51 -29.65 -12.91 11.47
C PRO A 51 -28.14 -12.99 11.21
N ARG A 52 -27.36 -12.30 12.05
CA ARG A 52 -25.91 -12.11 11.83
C ARG A 52 -25.27 -13.45 11.43
N PRO A 53 -24.66 -13.55 10.24
CA PRO A 53 -24.02 -14.78 9.82
C PRO A 53 -22.97 -15.18 10.87
N SER A 54 -22.88 -16.48 11.17
CA SER A 54 -21.92 -17.03 12.14
C SER A 54 -20.45 -16.97 11.68
N GLY A 55 -20.18 -16.26 10.58
CA GLY A 55 -18.86 -16.09 9.98
C GLY A 55 -18.25 -14.71 10.23
N VAL A 56 -17.01 -14.54 9.76
CA VAL A 56 -16.29 -13.27 9.82
C VAL A 56 -16.98 -12.26 8.91
N GLN A 57 -17.29 -11.07 9.45
CA GLN A 57 -17.86 -9.97 8.67
C GLN A 57 -16.87 -9.55 7.58
N PRO A 58 -17.30 -9.42 6.31
CA PRO A 58 -16.43 -8.92 5.26
C PRO A 58 -15.88 -7.54 5.62
N PHE A 59 -14.60 -7.31 5.32
CA PHE A 59 -13.93 -6.06 5.65
C PHE A 59 -13.96 -5.74 7.16
N ALA A 60 -14.01 -6.72 8.07
CA ALA A 60 -14.14 -6.46 9.52
C ALA A 60 -13.14 -5.42 10.05
N ASP A 61 -11.89 -5.49 9.58
CA ASP A 61 -10.80 -4.58 9.97
C ASP A 61 -10.77 -3.26 9.17
N GLU A 62 -11.62 -3.10 8.15
CA GLU A 62 -11.62 -1.98 7.19
C GLU A 62 -13.00 -1.33 6.99
N ALA A 63 -14.04 -1.84 7.65
CA ALA A 63 -15.44 -1.49 7.35
C ALA A 63 -15.75 0.01 7.51
N ARG A 64 -14.98 0.71 8.36
CA ARG A 64 -15.12 2.16 8.58
C ARG A 64 -14.40 3.02 7.54
N ASP A 65 -13.53 2.40 6.75
CA ASP A 65 -12.66 3.04 5.77
C ASP A 65 -12.71 2.30 4.43
N PHE A 66 -13.89 1.74 4.14
CA PHE A 66 -14.24 1.20 2.84
C PHE A 66 -14.96 2.27 2.01
N GLN A 67 -14.35 2.63 0.89
CA GLN A 67 -14.77 3.72 0.02
C GLN A 67 -14.84 3.27 -1.43
N ILE A 68 -15.73 3.90 -2.20
CA ILE A 68 -15.81 3.74 -3.65
C ILE A 68 -15.64 5.11 -4.28
N ALA A 69 -14.64 5.24 -5.15
CA ALA A 69 -14.43 6.40 -5.98
C ALA A 69 -14.92 6.14 -7.41
N PHE A 70 -15.48 7.18 -8.03
CA PHE A 70 -16.17 7.10 -9.31
C PHE A 70 -15.34 7.76 -10.39
N ALA A 71 -14.99 7.00 -11.43
CA ALA A 71 -14.26 7.50 -12.60
C ALA A 71 -15.16 7.53 -13.85
N THR A 72 -15.16 8.65 -14.56
CA THR A 72 -15.90 8.82 -15.82
C THR A 72 -15.19 8.09 -16.96
N ARG A 73 -15.89 7.48 -17.93
CA ARG A 73 -15.28 6.93 -19.16
C ARG A 73 -15.34 7.93 -20.32
N VAL A 74 -16.20 8.94 -20.23
CA VAL A 74 -16.28 10.04 -21.21
C VAL A 74 -15.60 11.28 -20.67
N GLY A 75 -14.88 12.00 -21.55
CA GLY A 75 -14.31 13.32 -21.26
C GLY A 75 -15.28 14.45 -21.59
N GLY A 76 -15.25 15.52 -20.81
CA GLY A 76 -16.11 16.70 -21.02
C GLY A 76 -16.29 17.53 -19.76
N ARG A 77 -17.23 18.47 -19.79
CA ARG A 77 -17.52 19.30 -18.61
C ARG A 77 -18.45 18.58 -17.65
N LEU A 78 -18.04 18.42 -16.40
CA LEU A 78 -18.83 17.82 -15.35
C LEU A 78 -19.96 18.75 -14.90
N HIS A 79 -21.16 18.21 -14.73
CA HIS A 79 -22.30 18.86 -14.09
C HIS A 79 -22.80 17.96 -12.97
N ARG A 80 -22.70 18.40 -11.72
CA ARG A 80 -23.04 17.61 -10.53
C ARG A 80 -24.56 17.50 -10.39
N SER A 81 -25.07 16.33 -10.00
CA SER A 81 -26.48 16.20 -9.62
C SER A 81 -26.72 16.87 -8.26
N PRO A 82 -27.78 17.68 -8.08
CA PRO A 82 -28.08 18.29 -6.78
C PRO A 82 -28.45 17.27 -5.69
N GLU A 83 -28.83 16.05 -6.08
CA GLU A 83 -29.22 14.97 -5.16
C GLU A 83 -28.04 14.05 -4.77
N SER A 84 -26.87 14.26 -5.39
CA SER A 84 -25.70 13.41 -5.22
C SER A 84 -25.01 13.57 -3.86
N SER A 85 -24.81 14.81 -3.44
CA SER A 85 -24.21 15.21 -2.17
C SER A 85 -25.31 15.73 -1.26
N LEU A 86 -25.25 15.33 0.00
CA LEU A 86 -26.16 15.74 1.07
C LEU A 86 -25.48 16.71 2.03
N GLY A 87 -24.16 16.89 1.88
CA GLY A 87 -23.34 17.75 2.71
C GLY A 87 -23.08 17.20 4.11
N GLY A 88 -22.12 17.83 4.78
CA GLY A 88 -21.82 17.61 6.19
C GLY A 88 -21.51 16.15 6.53
N PHE A 89 -22.18 15.63 7.54
CA PHE A 89 -21.94 14.28 8.06
C PHE A 89 -22.67 13.19 7.25
N LEU A 90 -23.74 13.53 6.52
CA LEU A 90 -24.49 12.56 5.70
C LEU A 90 -23.64 12.01 4.55
N ASP A 91 -22.72 12.81 4.03
CA ASP A 91 -21.72 12.41 3.04
C ASP A 91 -20.60 11.51 3.62
N GLN A 92 -20.67 11.19 4.92
CA GLN A 92 -19.73 10.30 5.62
C GLN A 92 -20.42 9.04 6.17
N LEU A 93 -21.75 9.01 6.28
CA LEU A 93 -22.51 7.91 6.89
C LEU A 93 -22.69 6.72 5.93
N VAL A 94 -21.89 5.66 6.12
CA VAL A 94 -21.89 4.42 5.30
C VAL A 94 -23.25 3.70 5.14
N TYR A 95 -24.20 3.91 6.06
CA TYR A 95 -25.51 3.22 6.08
C TYR A 95 -26.69 4.15 5.79
N TYR A 96 -26.47 5.24 5.06
CA TYR A 96 -27.49 6.26 4.85
C TYR A 96 -28.43 5.96 3.68
N GLN A 97 -27.89 5.66 2.49
CA GLN A 97 -28.64 5.36 1.27
C GLN A 97 -28.42 3.91 0.84
N LEU A 98 -29.46 3.28 0.29
CA LEU A 98 -29.31 2.01 -0.43
C LEU A 98 -28.51 2.23 -1.72
N TRP A 99 -27.72 1.23 -2.11
CA TRP A 99 -27.08 1.24 -3.41
C TRP A 99 -28.12 1.00 -4.52
N THR A 100 -28.40 2.03 -5.32
CA THR A 100 -29.35 1.97 -6.44
C THR A 100 -28.59 2.09 -7.77
N PRO A 101 -28.54 1.03 -8.61
CA PRO A 101 -27.72 1.01 -9.82
C PRO A 101 -27.98 2.18 -10.78
N ASP A 102 -29.23 2.60 -10.88
CA ASP A 102 -29.68 3.66 -11.80
C ASP A 102 -29.46 5.09 -11.25
N PHE A 103 -28.91 5.23 -10.05
CA PHE A 103 -28.64 6.53 -9.46
C PHE A 103 -27.63 7.31 -10.28
N VAL A 104 -28.06 8.48 -10.77
CA VAL A 104 -27.23 9.39 -11.57
C VAL A 104 -26.52 10.37 -10.65
N ILE A 105 -25.20 10.26 -10.57
CA ILE A 105 -24.38 11.14 -9.72
C ILE A 105 -24.18 12.52 -10.36
N GLY A 106 -24.28 12.62 -11.68
CA GLY A 106 -24.07 13.85 -12.43
C GLY A 106 -24.09 13.58 -13.93
N HIS A 107 -23.62 14.55 -14.71
CA HIS A 107 -23.60 14.48 -16.16
C HIS A 107 -22.25 14.97 -16.72
N ILE A 108 -21.83 14.41 -17.86
CA ILE A 108 -20.74 14.96 -18.66
C ILE A 108 -21.33 15.64 -19.89
N GLN A 109 -21.01 16.92 -20.08
CA GLN A 109 -21.32 17.67 -21.29
C GLN A 109 -20.16 17.53 -22.29
N CYS A 110 -20.41 16.82 -23.39
CA CYS A 110 -19.43 16.60 -24.45
C CYS A 110 -20.03 16.83 -25.85
N ARG A 111 -19.19 16.88 -26.88
CA ARG A 111 -19.65 16.86 -28.27
C ARG A 111 -20.07 15.43 -28.65
N PRO A 112 -21.07 15.25 -29.54
CA PRO A 112 -21.46 13.91 -30.00
C PRO A 112 -20.30 13.09 -30.59
N SER A 113 -19.35 13.76 -31.25
CA SER A 113 -18.13 13.14 -31.82
C SER A 113 -17.09 12.70 -30.79
N GLU A 114 -17.21 13.15 -29.54
CA GLU A 114 -16.30 12.83 -28.43
C GLU A 114 -16.84 11.69 -27.56
N ARG A 115 -17.95 11.06 -27.97
CA ARG A 115 -18.50 9.88 -27.28
C ARG A 115 -17.62 8.66 -27.58
N PRO A 116 -17.27 7.85 -26.57
CA PRO A 116 -16.56 6.60 -26.79
C PRO A 116 -17.39 5.63 -27.66
N PRO A 117 -16.73 4.75 -28.43
CA PRO A 117 -17.40 3.64 -29.10
C PRO A 117 -18.15 2.76 -28.08
N GLY A 118 -19.37 2.32 -28.40
CA GLY A 118 -20.20 1.51 -27.49
C GLY A 118 -20.96 2.32 -26.42
N TYR A 119 -21.05 3.64 -26.58
CA TYR A 119 -21.89 4.51 -25.77
C TYR A 119 -23.34 4.02 -25.74
N ASP A 120 -23.84 3.72 -24.54
CA ASP A 120 -25.25 3.44 -24.31
C ASP A 120 -26.03 4.76 -24.42
N ALA A 121 -27.02 4.79 -25.32
CA ALA A 121 -27.84 5.96 -25.59
C ALA A 121 -28.52 6.50 -24.32
N ASP A 122 -28.76 5.63 -23.34
CA ASP A 122 -29.43 5.96 -22.10
C ASP A 122 -28.46 6.53 -21.05
N GLY A 123 -27.14 6.41 -21.19
CA GLY A 123 -26.12 6.98 -20.30
C GLY A 123 -24.89 6.12 -20.10
N GLU A 124 -23.98 6.55 -19.22
CA GLU A 124 -22.74 5.82 -18.94
C GLU A 124 -22.72 5.27 -17.51
N THR A 125 -22.38 4.01 -17.36
CA THR A 125 -22.00 3.46 -16.06
C THR A 125 -20.57 3.89 -15.73
N VAL A 126 -20.34 4.53 -14.58
CA VAL A 126 -18.99 4.95 -14.18
C VAL A 126 -18.11 3.74 -13.80
N ARG A 127 -16.78 3.89 -13.83
CA ARG A 127 -15.86 2.91 -13.25
C ARG A 127 -15.82 3.09 -11.73
N LEU A 128 -15.76 1.99 -10.99
CA LEU A 128 -15.70 1.99 -9.52
C LEU A 128 -14.29 1.61 -9.07
N LEU A 129 -13.54 2.57 -8.53
CA LEU A 129 -12.30 2.30 -7.83
C LEU A 129 -12.65 2.04 -6.37
N MET A 130 -12.45 0.81 -5.91
CA MET A 130 -12.64 0.47 -4.50
C MET A 130 -11.38 0.81 -3.73
N LEU A 131 -11.53 1.37 -2.53
CA LEU A 131 -10.44 1.65 -1.61
C LEU A 131 -10.80 1.14 -0.22
N ALA A 132 -9.87 0.46 0.42
CA ALA A 132 -10.03 0.00 1.80
C ALA A 132 -8.76 0.31 2.59
N GLY A 133 -8.93 0.61 3.88
CA GLY A 133 -7.82 0.87 4.78
C GLY A 133 -8.06 0.24 6.14
N ARG A 134 -7.08 -0.50 6.66
CA ARG A 134 -7.05 -0.92 8.06
C ARG A 134 -6.26 0.13 8.84
N ARG A 135 -6.89 0.68 9.87
CA ARG A 135 -6.30 1.75 10.67
C ARG A 135 -5.36 1.21 11.73
N VAL A 136 -4.34 1.99 12.06
CA VAL A 136 -3.45 1.70 13.20
C VAL A 136 -4.22 1.82 14.52
N THR A 137 -5.09 2.84 14.62
CA THR A 137 -5.95 3.10 15.79
C THR A 137 -7.26 3.74 15.35
N GLU A 138 -8.35 3.44 16.06
CA GLU A 138 -9.68 4.00 15.78
C GLU A 138 -9.94 5.34 16.50
N ILE A 139 -9.05 5.77 17.40
CA ILE A 139 -9.37 6.79 18.43
C ILE A 139 -9.12 8.24 17.95
N ALA A 140 -8.23 8.47 16.98
CA ALA A 140 -7.72 9.81 16.65
C ALA A 140 -7.84 10.16 15.15
N GLU A 141 -8.94 9.78 14.50
CA GLU A 141 -8.98 9.70 13.04
C GLU A 141 -9.88 10.73 12.35
N VAL A 142 -9.32 11.35 11.32
CA VAL A 142 -9.99 12.34 10.47
C VAL A 142 -10.36 11.67 9.15
N ARG A 143 -11.64 11.33 8.99
CA ARG A 143 -12.21 10.73 7.75
C ARG A 143 -12.62 11.80 6.73
N SER A 144 -11.87 12.88 6.65
CA SER A 144 -12.23 14.07 5.87
C SER A 144 -12.07 13.89 4.36
N GLY A 145 -11.22 12.96 3.91
CA GLY A 145 -10.89 12.78 2.50
C GLY A 145 -11.01 11.36 1.98
N LEU A 146 -10.57 11.21 0.73
CA LEU A 146 -10.43 9.92 0.05
C LEU A 146 -9.22 9.18 0.62
N ASN A 147 -9.46 8.04 1.28
CA ASN A 147 -8.46 7.16 1.89
C ASN A 147 -7.43 7.90 2.77
N THR A 148 -7.88 8.94 3.48
CA THR A 148 -7.04 9.74 4.38
C THR A 148 -6.91 9.10 5.75
N GLY A 149 -5.80 9.40 6.43
CA GLY A 149 -5.55 8.99 7.81
C GLY A 149 -4.50 7.89 7.93
N TRP A 150 -4.31 7.41 9.15
CA TRP A 150 -3.19 6.55 9.48
C TRP A 150 -3.54 5.06 9.40
N HIS A 151 -3.06 4.43 8.34
CA HIS A 151 -3.33 3.04 8.05
C HIS A 151 -2.10 2.16 8.34
N ASP A 152 -2.32 0.96 8.87
CA ASP A 152 -1.30 -0.11 8.89
C ASP A 152 -1.35 -0.96 7.61
N ARG A 153 -2.44 -0.82 6.84
CA ARG A 153 -2.62 -1.37 5.49
C ARG A 153 -3.59 -0.49 4.72
N SER A 154 -3.26 -0.16 3.48
CA SER A 154 -4.19 0.46 2.54
C SER A 154 -4.19 -0.33 1.23
N ARG A 155 -5.34 -0.42 0.57
CA ARG A 155 -5.45 -1.13 -0.69
C ARG A 155 -6.51 -0.53 -1.59
N ALA A 156 -6.35 -0.74 -2.89
CA ALA A 156 -7.33 -0.35 -3.89
C ALA A 156 -7.41 -1.37 -5.03
N TRP A 157 -8.53 -1.40 -5.73
CA TRP A 157 -8.77 -2.25 -6.90
C TRP A 157 -9.93 -1.72 -7.74
N TRP A 158 -9.93 -1.99 -9.05
CA TRP A 158 -11.10 -1.71 -9.89
C TRP A 158 -12.19 -2.75 -9.63
N GLY A 159 -13.41 -2.28 -9.38
CA GLY A 159 -14.58 -3.10 -9.07
C GLY A 159 -15.24 -3.80 -10.26
N GLY A 160 -14.57 -3.92 -11.41
CA GLY A 160 -15.12 -4.59 -12.61
C GLY A 160 -15.28 -6.10 -12.44
N ASP A 161 -15.98 -6.72 -13.39
CA ASP A 161 -16.26 -8.18 -13.42
C ASP A 161 -15.19 -8.98 -14.17
N GLU A 162 -14.09 -8.30 -14.52
CA GLU A 162 -13.07 -8.85 -15.39
C GLU A 162 -12.14 -9.79 -14.63
N VAL A 163 -11.91 -10.96 -15.23
CA VAL A 163 -10.86 -11.91 -14.88
C VAL A 163 -9.85 -11.93 -16.04
N PRO A 164 -8.55 -12.14 -15.78
CA PRO A 164 -7.94 -12.56 -14.51
C PRO A 164 -7.56 -11.38 -13.59
N PHE A 165 -7.70 -11.58 -12.28
CA PHE A 165 -7.38 -10.58 -11.25
C PHE A 165 -6.16 -10.99 -10.46
N GLY A 166 -5.20 -10.08 -10.29
CA GLY A 166 -4.01 -10.31 -9.48
C GLY A 166 -3.78 -9.24 -8.43
N THR A 167 -3.04 -9.60 -7.39
CA THR A 167 -2.71 -8.76 -6.24
C THR A 167 -1.21 -8.48 -6.17
N LEU A 168 -0.85 -7.20 -6.13
CA LEU A 168 0.49 -6.71 -5.80
C LEU A 168 0.55 -6.29 -4.32
N LEU A 169 1.41 -6.95 -3.54
CA LEU A 169 1.71 -6.59 -2.16
C LEU A 169 2.98 -5.72 -2.09
N CYS A 170 2.85 -4.47 -1.65
CA CYS A 170 3.94 -3.51 -1.55
C CYS A 170 4.40 -3.36 -0.10
N LEU A 171 5.69 -3.63 0.12
CA LEU A 171 6.37 -3.67 1.41
C LEU A 171 7.70 -2.91 1.28
N GLY A 172 7.67 -1.61 1.55
CA GLY A 172 8.84 -0.74 1.50
C GLY A 172 8.84 0.27 2.64
N ILE A 173 9.61 1.35 2.47
CA ILE A 173 9.56 2.48 3.39
C ILE A 173 8.75 3.62 2.78
N CYS A 174 8.88 4.81 3.36
CA CYS A 174 8.20 6.02 2.90
C CYS A 174 8.45 6.39 1.42
N GLU A 175 9.50 5.87 0.76
CA GLU A 175 9.76 6.11 -0.67
C GLU A 175 8.73 5.45 -1.58
N GLN A 176 8.24 4.26 -1.22
CA GLN A 176 7.21 3.57 -1.99
C GLN A 176 5.85 4.27 -1.88
N ALA A 177 5.60 5.03 -0.81
CA ALA A 177 4.30 5.66 -0.56
C ALA A 177 3.85 6.54 -1.73
N GLY A 178 4.72 7.42 -2.23
CA GLY A 178 4.41 8.30 -3.37
C GLY A 178 4.30 7.53 -4.69
N VAL A 179 5.15 6.53 -4.91
CA VAL A 179 5.11 5.69 -6.12
C VAL A 179 3.79 4.94 -6.23
N ILE A 180 3.39 4.27 -5.14
CA ILE A 180 2.26 3.33 -5.10
C ILE A 180 0.93 4.03 -4.81
N ARG A 181 0.88 4.91 -3.81
CA ARG A 181 -0.35 5.62 -3.43
C ARG A 181 -0.54 6.94 -4.16
N GLY A 182 0.47 7.44 -4.87
CA GLY A 182 0.43 8.73 -5.54
C GLY A 182 0.51 9.92 -4.58
N GLU A 183 0.53 11.14 -5.12
CA GLU A 183 0.71 12.37 -4.35
C GLU A 183 -0.53 12.69 -3.50
N LYS A 184 -1.71 12.24 -3.96
CA LYS A 184 -2.97 12.33 -3.20
C LYS A 184 -3.14 11.20 -2.18
N HIS A 185 -2.17 10.28 -2.08
CA HIS A 185 -2.19 9.10 -1.22
C HIS A 185 -3.45 8.22 -1.37
N ALA A 186 -4.07 8.19 -2.54
CA ALA A 186 -5.32 7.47 -2.80
C ALA A 186 -5.25 6.49 -3.99
N PHE A 187 -4.03 6.10 -4.38
CA PHE A 187 -3.74 5.20 -5.51
C PHE A 187 -4.23 5.69 -6.88
N LEU A 188 -4.64 6.97 -7.00
CA LEU A 188 -5.28 7.49 -8.21
C LEU A 188 -4.34 7.41 -9.41
N GLU A 189 -3.10 7.90 -9.25
CA GLU A 189 -2.06 7.91 -10.26
C GLU A 189 -1.58 6.49 -10.62
N MET A 190 -1.69 5.55 -9.68
CA MET A 190 -1.39 4.15 -9.92
C MET A 190 -2.48 3.49 -10.76
N PHE A 191 -3.75 3.67 -10.39
CA PHE A 191 -4.89 3.05 -11.09
C PHE A 191 -5.29 3.76 -12.39
N ASP A 192 -4.80 4.98 -12.63
CA ASP A 192 -4.80 5.61 -13.95
C ASP A 192 -3.88 4.86 -14.93
N ALA A 193 -2.77 4.30 -14.42
CA ALA A 193 -1.78 3.57 -15.21
C ALA A 193 -2.02 2.04 -15.27
N VAL A 194 -2.76 1.46 -14.33
CA VAL A 194 -3.09 0.02 -14.28
C VAL A 194 -4.22 -0.29 -15.27
N PRO A 195 -3.96 -1.07 -16.33
CA PRO A 195 -4.94 -1.29 -17.39
C PRO A 195 -6.00 -2.34 -17.06
N GLY A 196 -5.69 -3.33 -16.20
CA GLY A 196 -6.56 -4.46 -15.93
C GLY A 196 -7.15 -4.49 -14.51
N PRO A 197 -7.93 -5.54 -14.20
CA PRO A 197 -8.57 -5.72 -12.90
C PRO A 197 -7.56 -6.21 -11.86
N ALA A 198 -6.68 -5.32 -11.39
CA ALA A 198 -5.70 -5.65 -10.35
C ALA A 198 -6.09 -5.07 -8.99
N GLN A 199 -5.54 -5.68 -7.94
CA GLN A 199 -5.46 -5.12 -6.60
C GLN A 199 -4.03 -4.73 -6.28
N ILE A 200 -3.91 -3.61 -5.56
CA ILE A 200 -2.64 -3.18 -4.99
C ILE A 200 -2.85 -2.98 -3.50
N VAL A 201 -2.01 -3.62 -2.70
CA VAL A 201 -1.98 -3.56 -1.25
C VAL A 201 -0.68 -2.90 -0.83
N TYR A 202 -0.74 -1.93 0.05
CA TYR A 202 0.40 -1.17 0.56
C TYR A 202 0.44 -1.25 2.08
N TYR A 203 1.55 -1.75 2.60
CA TYR A 203 1.87 -1.73 4.03
C TYR A 203 2.95 -0.66 4.28
N PRO A 204 2.64 0.38 5.07
CA PRO A 204 3.64 1.38 5.43
C PRO A 204 4.59 0.90 6.51
N ASP A 205 5.74 1.57 6.58
CA ASP A 205 6.83 1.41 7.55
C ASP A 205 6.63 2.18 8.87
N ASN A 206 5.39 2.56 9.18
CA ASN A 206 5.08 3.53 10.22
C ASN A 206 5.55 3.12 11.62
N VAL A 207 5.48 1.82 11.93
CA VAL A 207 5.86 1.27 13.24
C VAL A 207 6.97 0.23 13.11
N LEU A 208 6.95 -0.56 12.05
CA LEU A 208 7.98 -1.53 11.70
C LEU A 208 8.40 -1.33 10.26
N VAL A 209 9.71 -1.35 10.04
CA VAL A 209 10.28 -1.32 8.69
C VAL A 209 10.25 -2.75 8.13
N PRO A 210 9.65 -2.98 6.94
CA PRO A 210 9.44 -4.32 6.39
C PRO A 210 10.71 -4.89 5.74
N SER A 211 11.77 -5.04 6.52
CA SER A 211 13.00 -5.71 6.09
C SER A 211 12.78 -7.21 5.90
N SER A 212 13.54 -7.83 4.99
CA SER A 212 13.53 -9.26 4.70
C SER A 212 13.60 -10.13 5.96
N SER A 213 14.50 -9.82 6.90
CA SER A 213 14.65 -10.54 8.17
C SER A 213 13.39 -10.51 9.04
N LEU A 214 12.73 -9.35 9.13
CA LEU A 214 11.51 -9.17 9.90
C LEU A 214 10.35 -9.94 9.24
N LEU A 215 10.20 -9.77 7.92
CA LEU A 215 9.15 -10.38 7.12
C LEU A 215 9.25 -11.91 7.13
N ALA A 216 10.46 -12.47 6.98
CA ALA A 216 10.69 -13.91 7.07
C ALA A 216 10.31 -14.42 8.47
N GLY A 217 10.74 -13.70 9.52
CA GLY A 217 10.39 -14.00 10.90
C GLY A 217 8.89 -13.93 11.17
N GLN A 218 8.17 -12.99 10.55
CA GLN A 218 6.71 -12.89 10.64
C GLN A 218 6.01 -14.07 9.97
N LEU A 219 6.45 -14.45 8.78
CA LEU A 219 5.83 -15.52 8.00
C LEU A 219 5.94 -16.90 8.67
N VAL A 220 7.08 -17.19 9.29
CA VAL A 220 7.34 -18.50 9.92
C VAL A 220 6.95 -18.56 11.40
N ARG A 221 6.49 -17.45 11.99
CA ARG A 221 6.14 -17.40 13.42
C ARG A 221 4.92 -18.25 13.71
N THR A 222 5.07 -19.16 14.66
CA THR A 222 3.95 -19.97 15.18
C THR A 222 3.13 -19.21 16.20
N ALA A 223 1.89 -19.65 16.44
CA ALA A 223 1.04 -19.08 17.49
C ALA A 223 1.67 -19.18 18.90
N ALA A 224 2.39 -20.27 19.18
CA ALA A 224 3.12 -20.44 20.44
C ALA A 224 4.24 -19.40 20.60
N ALA A 225 5.08 -19.23 19.56
CA ALA A 225 6.12 -18.21 19.57
C ALA A 225 5.54 -16.79 19.68
N ALA A 226 4.43 -16.51 19.00
CA ALA A 226 3.72 -15.23 19.13
C ALA A 226 3.24 -14.98 20.57
N SER A 227 2.69 -16.00 21.23
CA SER A 227 2.26 -15.92 22.63
C SER A 227 3.45 -15.68 23.57
N GLU A 228 4.56 -16.39 23.38
CA GLU A 228 5.78 -16.18 24.18
C GLU A 228 6.33 -14.76 24.06
N ILE A 229 6.35 -14.20 22.85
CA ILE A 229 6.78 -12.81 22.63
C ILE A 229 5.82 -11.84 23.34
N ALA A 230 4.50 -12.03 23.23
CA ALA A 230 3.53 -11.16 23.88
C ALA A 230 3.64 -11.19 25.41
N ILE A 231 3.85 -12.37 26.00
CA ILE A 231 4.09 -12.53 27.44
C ILE A 231 5.38 -11.84 27.85
N ASP A 232 6.46 -12.05 27.10
CA ASP A 232 7.76 -11.43 27.39
C ASP A 232 7.72 -9.92 27.31
N PHE A 233 7.10 -9.40 26.27
CA PHE A 233 6.88 -7.98 26.07
C PHE A 233 6.09 -7.40 27.24
N SER A 234 4.94 -8.00 27.59
CA SER A 234 4.08 -7.51 28.68
C SER A 234 4.83 -7.45 30.01
N ARG A 235 5.66 -8.46 30.28
CA ARG A 235 6.50 -8.51 31.48
C ARG A 235 7.64 -7.47 31.44
N SER A 236 8.44 -7.45 30.39
CA SER A 236 9.67 -6.64 30.31
C SER A 236 9.41 -5.15 30.10
N PHE A 237 8.36 -4.80 29.34
CA PHE A 237 8.00 -3.41 29.09
C PHE A 237 7.31 -2.77 30.30
N ALA A 238 6.35 -3.46 30.92
CA ALA A 238 5.65 -2.93 32.10
C ALA A 238 6.53 -2.85 33.35
N ALA A 239 7.40 -3.85 33.56
CA ALA A 239 8.31 -3.90 34.70
C ALA A 239 9.69 -3.27 34.40
N GLY A 240 9.81 -2.53 33.30
CA GLY A 240 11.04 -1.86 32.90
C GLY A 240 11.49 -0.80 33.90
N SER A 241 12.73 -0.34 33.77
CA SER A 241 13.32 0.68 34.65
C SER A 241 12.67 2.08 34.52
N VAL A 242 11.79 2.26 33.53
CA VAL A 242 11.08 3.51 33.24
C VAL A 242 9.59 3.16 33.06
N VAL A 243 8.72 3.83 33.82
CA VAL A 243 7.27 3.64 33.73
C VAL A 243 6.75 4.18 32.39
N PRO A 244 6.10 3.37 31.55
CA PRO A 244 5.60 3.84 30.26
C PRO A 244 4.40 4.79 30.40
N THR A 245 4.42 5.87 29.63
CA THR A 245 3.29 6.78 29.45
C THR A 245 2.18 6.16 28.57
N PRO A 246 0.95 6.72 28.56
CA PRO A 246 -0.11 6.24 27.67
C PRO A 246 0.29 6.26 26.18
N GLY A 247 1.02 7.27 25.72
CA GLY A 247 1.50 7.33 24.33
C GLY A 247 2.50 6.23 24.00
N GLU A 248 3.38 5.90 24.93
CA GLU A 248 4.32 4.78 24.81
C GLU A 248 3.60 3.42 24.77
N TRP A 249 2.51 3.26 25.53
CA TRP A 249 1.66 2.07 25.45
C TRP A 249 0.96 1.94 24.09
N VAL A 250 0.48 3.05 23.52
CA VAL A 250 -0.12 3.05 22.17
C VAL A 250 0.91 2.65 21.12
N PHE A 251 2.12 3.25 21.17
CA PHE A 251 3.21 2.90 20.26
C PHE A 251 3.58 1.42 20.39
N ALA A 252 3.80 0.94 21.61
CA ALA A 252 4.24 -0.43 21.84
C ALA A 252 3.15 -1.45 21.49
N GLY A 253 1.87 -1.15 21.74
CA GLY A 253 0.74 -1.96 21.28
C GLY A 253 0.67 -2.06 19.75
N ALA A 254 0.85 -0.93 19.05
CA ALA A 254 0.91 -0.91 17.59
C ALA A 254 2.11 -1.72 17.06
N LEU A 255 3.28 -1.59 17.70
CA LEU A 255 4.49 -2.34 17.37
C LEU A 255 4.28 -3.84 17.52
N MET A 256 3.67 -4.26 18.63
CA MET A 256 3.37 -5.67 18.88
C MET A 256 2.32 -6.22 17.92
N SER A 257 1.27 -5.45 17.61
CA SER A 257 0.26 -5.84 16.61
C SER A 257 0.91 -6.05 15.24
N ALA A 258 1.74 -5.10 14.79
CA ALA A 258 2.46 -5.20 13.53
C ALA A 258 3.43 -6.39 13.54
N LEU A 259 4.17 -6.60 14.64
CA LEU A 259 5.11 -7.71 14.78
C LEU A 259 4.42 -9.06 14.64
N MET A 260 3.22 -9.23 15.19
CA MET A 260 2.52 -10.52 15.21
C MET A 260 1.83 -10.88 13.89
N ARG A 261 1.63 -9.91 12.99
CA ARG A 261 0.95 -10.12 11.70
C ARG A 261 1.97 -10.33 10.59
N SER A 262 1.68 -11.24 9.68
CA SER A 262 2.43 -11.41 8.44
C SER A 262 1.60 -10.92 7.27
N PRO A 263 2.05 -9.88 6.54
CA PRO A 263 1.37 -9.40 5.33
C PRO A 263 1.14 -10.48 4.26
N PHE A 264 1.95 -11.54 4.27
CA PHE A 264 1.85 -12.66 3.32
C PHE A 264 0.77 -13.70 3.68
N ALA A 265 0.27 -13.66 4.91
CA ALA A 265 -0.73 -14.61 5.41
C ALA A 265 -2.11 -13.98 5.59
N GLU A 266 -2.27 -12.69 5.24
CA GLU A 266 -3.53 -11.97 5.38
C GLU A 266 -4.40 -12.16 4.13
N PRO A 267 -5.63 -12.65 4.28
CA PRO A 267 -6.60 -12.68 3.20
C PRO A 267 -7.28 -11.32 3.00
N TYR A 268 -7.74 -11.07 1.78
CA TYR A 268 -8.39 -9.82 1.39
C TYR A 268 -9.80 -10.08 0.86
N ASP A 269 -10.79 -9.42 1.46
CA ASP A 269 -12.14 -9.38 0.90
C ASP A 269 -12.17 -8.37 -0.26
N VAL A 270 -12.74 -8.73 -1.40
CA VAL A 270 -12.76 -7.93 -2.63
C VAL A 270 -14.20 -7.87 -3.12
N LEU A 271 -14.74 -6.65 -3.15
CA LEU A 271 -16.06 -6.36 -3.70
C LEU A 271 -15.93 -5.90 -5.15
N THR A 272 -16.70 -6.53 -6.03
CA THR A 272 -16.81 -6.21 -7.46
C THR A 272 -18.28 -6.07 -7.83
N ARG A 273 -18.59 -5.62 -9.05
CA ARG A 273 -19.97 -5.49 -9.54
C ARG A 273 -20.73 -6.83 -9.45
N SER A 274 -20.05 -7.94 -9.73
CA SER A 274 -20.56 -9.32 -9.74
C SER A 274 -20.61 -10.00 -8.39
N GLY A 275 -19.90 -9.49 -7.38
CA GLY A 275 -19.93 -10.11 -6.06
C GLY A 275 -18.78 -9.76 -5.13
N LEU A 276 -18.92 -10.30 -3.92
CA LEU A 276 -17.89 -10.35 -2.90
C LEU A 276 -17.11 -11.67 -3.02
N ARG A 277 -15.78 -11.60 -3.00
CA ARG A 277 -14.90 -12.77 -2.94
C ARG A 277 -13.73 -12.54 -2.00
N ARG A 278 -13.04 -13.61 -1.65
CA ARG A 278 -11.84 -13.58 -0.81
C ARG A 278 -10.61 -13.97 -1.63
N VAL A 279 -9.52 -13.23 -1.46
CA VAL A 279 -8.23 -13.45 -2.11
C VAL A 279 -7.23 -13.83 -1.03
N GLU A 280 -6.60 -15.00 -1.14
CA GLU A 280 -5.81 -15.61 -0.05
C GLU A 280 -4.30 -15.33 -0.16
N ALA A 281 -3.76 -15.13 -1.36
CA ALA A 281 -2.33 -14.90 -1.58
C ALA A 281 -2.11 -13.75 -2.58
N SER A 282 -0.94 -13.13 -2.52
CA SER A 282 -0.52 -12.12 -3.49
C SER A 282 0.22 -12.78 -4.65
N ASP A 283 -0.10 -12.40 -5.88
CA ASP A 283 0.56 -12.89 -7.09
C ASP A 283 1.95 -12.28 -7.28
N ALA A 284 2.15 -11.06 -6.78
CA ALA A 284 3.42 -10.37 -6.80
C ALA A 284 3.69 -9.60 -5.51
N VAL A 285 4.97 -9.45 -5.18
CA VAL A 285 5.44 -8.71 -4.01
C VAL A 285 6.49 -7.70 -4.44
N LEU A 286 6.36 -6.47 -3.99
CA LEU A 286 7.29 -5.37 -4.22
C LEU A 286 8.00 -5.02 -2.92
N LEU A 287 9.28 -5.35 -2.83
CA LEU A 287 10.16 -5.06 -1.69
C LEU A 287 11.06 -3.86 -1.99
N SER A 288 11.73 -3.31 -0.97
CA SER A 288 12.73 -2.25 -1.16
C SER A 288 14.02 -2.53 -0.41
N LEU A 289 15.16 -2.31 -1.07
CA LEU A 289 16.47 -2.33 -0.43
C LEU A 289 16.65 -1.18 0.58
N ASN A 290 15.90 -0.07 0.49
CA ASN A 290 15.95 0.98 1.52
C ASN A 290 15.38 0.52 2.86
N ALA A 291 14.58 -0.57 2.89
CA ALA A 291 14.13 -1.19 4.13
C ALA A 291 15.25 -1.97 4.85
N GLU A 292 16.40 -2.18 4.20
CA GLU A 292 17.48 -3.01 4.70
C GLU A 292 18.54 -2.21 5.49
N ALA A 293 18.32 -2.09 6.80
CA ALA A 293 19.28 -1.43 7.68
C ALA A 293 20.58 -2.22 7.88
N ALA A 294 21.68 -1.49 8.02
CA ALA A 294 22.99 -2.04 8.41
C ALA A 294 23.01 -2.62 9.81
N VAL A 295 22.11 -2.17 10.68
CA VAL A 295 21.99 -2.63 12.05
C VAL A 295 20.52 -2.87 12.36
N VAL A 296 20.21 -4.08 12.83
CA VAL A 296 18.90 -4.44 13.34
C VAL A 296 18.96 -4.73 14.84
N ARG A 297 17.80 -4.79 15.50
CA ARG A 297 17.72 -5.18 16.90
C ARG A 297 17.28 -6.64 17.00
N ARG A 298 18.06 -7.48 17.65
CA ARG A 298 17.69 -8.87 17.95
C ARG A 298 17.34 -9.02 19.41
N HIS A 299 16.19 -9.61 19.71
CA HIS A 299 15.79 -9.85 21.08
C HIS A 299 16.75 -10.84 21.74
N ARG A 300 17.32 -10.49 22.90
CA ARG A 300 18.38 -11.28 23.56
C ARG A 300 17.94 -12.68 23.94
N ARG A 301 16.70 -12.81 24.43
CA ARG A 301 16.13 -14.07 24.89
C ARG A 301 15.44 -14.88 23.79
N LEU A 302 14.47 -14.26 23.10
CA LEU A 302 13.61 -14.92 22.11
C LEU A 302 14.13 -14.86 20.67
N GLY A 303 15.21 -14.13 20.41
CA GLY A 303 15.90 -14.14 19.11
C GLY A 303 15.18 -13.46 17.94
N TYR A 304 13.96 -12.94 18.12
CA TYR A 304 13.25 -12.25 17.04
C TYR A 304 13.87 -10.89 16.70
N THR A 305 13.78 -10.52 15.43
CA THR A 305 14.30 -9.25 14.91
C THR A 305 13.24 -8.15 15.00
N LEU A 306 13.69 -6.95 15.33
CA LEU A 306 12.95 -5.70 15.21
C LEU A 306 13.77 -4.70 14.40
N HIS A 307 13.08 -3.99 13.51
CA HIS A 307 13.62 -2.80 12.88
C HIS A 307 12.55 -1.71 12.84
N CYS A 308 12.91 -0.55 13.40
CA CYS A 308 12.13 0.68 13.38
C CYS A 308 13.10 1.78 12.97
N HIS A 309 12.61 2.81 12.28
CA HIS A 309 13.39 4.00 12.00
C HIS A 309 13.88 4.66 13.30
N ASP A 310 15.09 5.19 13.28
CA ASP A 310 15.69 5.82 14.47
C ASP A 310 14.90 7.05 14.93
N PHE A 311 14.34 7.84 14.00
CA PHE A 311 13.47 8.98 14.34
C PHE A 311 12.18 8.54 15.04
N ARG A 312 11.56 7.42 14.62
CA ARG A 312 10.38 6.85 15.30
C ARG A 312 10.71 6.39 16.70
N VAL A 313 11.86 5.73 16.88
CA VAL A 313 12.33 5.32 18.23
C VAL A 313 12.66 6.55 19.08
N ALA A 314 13.15 7.63 18.46
CA ALA A 314 13.41 8.88 19.14
C ALA A 314 12.12 9.52 19.70
N GLU A 315 11.06 9.51 18.90
CA GLU A 315 9.72 10.01 19.21
C GLU A 315 8.94 9.11 20.17
N ALA A 316 9.17 7.79 20.12
CA ALA A 316 8.38 6.81 20.86
C ALA A 316 8.45 6.97 22.39
N GLY A 317 9.50 7.60 22.93
CA GLY A 317 9.62 7.91 24.36
C GLY A 317 10.72 7.15 25.12
N PRO A 318 11.03 7.58 26.36
CA PRO A 318 12.12 7.02 27.16
C PRO A 318 11.93 5.55 27.59
N ALA A 319 10.71 5.09 27.86
CA ALA A 319 10.43 3.70 28.23
C ALA A 319 10.69 2.75 27.07
N VAL A 320 10.29 3.12 25.85
CA VAL A 320 10.59 2.35 24.62
C VAL A 320 12.10 2.27 24.40
N LYS A 321 12.83 3.38 24.54
CA LYS A 321 14.30 3.38 24.44
C LYS A 321 14.96 2.50 25.49
N ALA A 322 14.49 2.56 26.74
CA ALA A 322 15.02 1.75 27.83
C ALA A 322 14.78 0.26 27.59
N TRP A 323 13.56 -0.11 27.20
CA TRP A 323 13.20 -1.49 26.85
C TRP A 323 14.05 -2.03 25.70
N LEU A 324 14.17 -1.28 24.59
CA LEU A 324 14.99 -1.67 23.46
C LEU A 324 16.48 -1.83 23.82
N ARG A 325 16.99 -1.03 24.76
CA ARG A 325 18.38 -1.13 25.22
C ARG A 325 18.60 -2.37 26.09
N THR A 326 17.62 -2.72 26.92
CA THR A 326 17.72 -3.85 27.86
C THR A 326 17.47 -5.18 27.14
N GLU A 327 16.36 -5.30 26.42
CA GLU A 327 15.88 -6.58 25.87
C GLU A 327 16.49 -6.94 24.52
N PHE A 328 17.12 -5.97 23.83
CA PHE A 328 17.69 -6.20 22.50
C PHE A 328 19.18 -5.91 22.47
N GLU A 329 19.84 -6.60 21.54
CA GLU A 329 21.18 -6.29 21.09
C GLU A 329 21.16 -5.74 19.67
N LYS A 330 22.14 -4.89 19.34
CA LYS A 330 22.34 -4.38 18.00
C LYS A 330 23.16 -5.40 17.20
N VAL A 331 22.59 -5.93 16.13
CA VAL A 331 23.25 -6.88 15.23
C VAL A 331 23.56 -6.17 13.92
N ARG A 332 24.84 -6.11 13.58
CA ARG A 332 25.29 -5.60 12.28
C ARG A 332 25.04 -6.64 11.19
N ARG A 333 24.60 -6.19 10.02
CA ARG A 333 24.33 -7.05 8.86
C ARG A 333 25.18 -6.64 7.66
N THR A 334 25.86 -7.64 7.10
CA THR A 334 26.55 -7.54 5.80
C THR A 334 25.54 -7.65 4.65
N PRO A 335 25.92 -7.27 3.42
CA PRO A 335 25.11 -7.57 2.23
C PRO A 335 24.77 -9.05 2.09
N ASP A 336 25.69 -9.96 2.45
CA ASP A 336 25.44 -11.41 2.43
C ASP A 336 24.42 -11.89 3.45
N ASP A 337 24.39 -11.28 4.64
CA ASP A 337 23.35 -11.58 5.63
C ASP A 337 21.97 -11.17 5.09
N ILE A 338 21.88 -9.98 4.50
CA ILE A 338 20.65 -9.47 3.87
C ILE A 338 20.24 -10.36 2.70
N ARG A 339 21.17 -10.79 1.84
CA ARG A 339 20.91 -11.73 0.75
C ARG A 339 20.31 -13.03 1.27
N ARG A 340 20.86 -13.58 2.36
CA ARG A 340 20.36 -14.80 2.99
C ARG A 340 18.94 -14.61 3.53
N ASP A 341 18.66 -13.47 4.16
CA ASP A 341 17.33 -13.11 4.66
C ASP A 341 16.32 -13.05 3.51
N TYR A 342 16.68 -12.44 2.37
CA TYR A 342 15.85 -12.45 1.16
C TYR A 342 15.60 -13.86 0.63
N CYS A 343 16.64 -14.70 0.50
CA CYS A 343 16.48 -16.08 0.06
C CYS A 343 15.51 -16.84 0.97
N GLN A 344 15.65 -16.70 2.29
CA GLN A 344 14.74 -17.32 3.25
C GLN A 344 13.30 -16.84 3.10
N LEU A 345 13.09 -15.53 2.95
CA LEU A 345 11.76 -14.96 2.73
C LEU A 345 11.12 -15.49 1.43
N ILE A 346 11.86 -15.41 0.32
CA ILE A 346 11.38 -15.84 -1.00
C ILE A 346 11.05 -17.33 -0.99
N ASP A 347 11.95 -18.16 -0.46
CA ASP A 347 11.77 -19.61 -0.40
C ASP A 347 10.56 -19.96 0.50
N ALA A 348 10.37 -19.26 1.63
CA ALA A 348 9.23 -19.48 2.52
C ALA A 348 7.89 -19.06 1.91
N VAL A 349 7.84 -17.96 1.14
CA VAL A 349 6.63 -17.55 0.42
C VAL A 349 6.34 -18.53 -0.72
N ARG A 350 7.36 -18.88 -1.51
CA ARG A 350 7.19 -19.76 -2.68
C ARG A 350 6.88 -21.21 -2.33
N ALA A 351 7.17 -21.64 -1.11
CA ALA A 351 6.67 -22.90 -0.58
C ALA A 351 5.13 -22.97 -0.51
N ARG A 352 4.42 -21.83 -0.65
CA ARG A 352 2.96 -21.70 -0.48
C ARG A 352 2.24 -21.18 -1.72
N SER A 353 2.93 -20.47 -2.62
CA SER A 353 2.34 -19.84 -3.80
C SER A 353 3.38 -19.58 -4.90
N GLU A 354 2.94 -19.37 -6.14
CA GLU A 354 3.82 -19.01 -7.28
C GLU A 354 4.16 -17.51 -7.33
N THR A 355 4.25 -16.87 -6.17
CA THR A 355 4.40 -15.42 -6.05
C THR A 355 5.69 -14.91 -6.72
N GLN A 356 5.53 -13.88 -7.54
CA GLN A 356 6.63 -13.15 -8.17
C GLN A 356 7.20 -12.08 -7.23
N PHE A 357 8.49 -11.81 -7.37
CA PHE A 357 9.19 -10.83 -6.52
C PHE A 357 9.80 -9.73 -7.37
N LEU A 358 9.53 -8.49 -6.98
CA LEU A 358 10.15 -7.28 -7.47
C LEU A 358 10.86 -6.61 -6.29
N VAL A 359 12.04 -6.07 -6.51
CA VAL A 359 12.77 -5.30 -5.48
C VAL A 359 13.21 -3.97 -6.06
N LEU A 360 12.86 -2.87 -5.39
CA LEU A 360 13.44 -1.56 -5.67
C LEU A 360 14.88 -1.57 -5.20
N ASN A 361 15.80 -1.32 -6.13
CA ASN A 361 17.17 -1.06 -5.74
C ASN A 361 17.30 0.33 -5.09
N VAL A 362 18.50 0.66 -4.60
CA VAL A 362 18.75 1.96 -3.95
C VAL A 362 19.55 2.88 -4.84
N ILE A 363 19.22 4.17 -4.80
CA ILE A 363 20.02 5.20 -5.45
C ILE A 363 21.40 5.23 -4.80
N SER A 364 22.44 5.00 -5.60
CA SER A 364 23.82 4.85 -5.16
C SER A 364 24.65 6.12 -5.33
N THR A 365 24.04 7.19 -5.84
CA THR A 365 24.59 8.54 -5.88
C THR A 365 23.94 9.41 -4.81
N SER A 366 24.74 10.11 -4.01
CA SER A 366 24.25 11.01 -2.97
C SER A 366 24.90 12.38 -3.10
N GLY A 367 24.10 13.44 -3.13
CA GLY A 367 24.59 14.82 -2.99
C GLY A 367 25.06 15.17 -1.57
N HIS A 368 24.84 14.27 -0.60
CA HIS A 368 25.16 14.51 0.82
C HIS A 368 26.58 14.04 1.21
N GLU A 369 27.28 13.31 0.34
CA GLU A 369 28.63 12.82 0.62
C GLU A 369 29.69 13.72 -0.01
N ASN A 370 30.26 14.61 0.80
CA ASN A 370 31.38 15.47 0.39
C ASN A 370 32.72 14.81 0.77
N VAL A 371 33.22 13.94 -0.12
CA VAL A 371 34.50 13.24 0.06
C VAL A 371 35.63 14.03 -0.58
N HIS A 372 36.47 14.68 0.25
CA HIS A 372 37.67 15.38 -0.23
C HIS A 372 38.90 14.48 -0.36
N CYS A 373 38.96 13.40 0.42
CA CYS A 373 40.06 12.44 0.41
C CYS A 373 39.57 11.10 0.97
N TYR A 374 40.03 9.98 0.39
CA TYR A 374 39.73 8.64 0.89
C TYR A 374 40.71 8.14 1.97
N ALA A 375 41.84 8.81 2.18
CA ALA A 375 42.88 8.39 3.13
C ALA A 375 42.39 8.23 4.59
N PRO A 376 41.42 9.01 5.11
CA PRO A 376 40.92 8.83 6.47
C PRO A 376 40.05 7.58 6.70
N PHE A 377 39.61 6.88 5.66
CA PHE A 377 38.79 5.68 5.83
C PHE A 377 39.68 4.46 6.11
N ASP A 378 39.68 4.00 7.36
CA ASP A 378 40.44 2.85 7.86
C ASP A 378 39.60 1.55 7.96
N ARG A 379 38.35 1.61 7.48
CA ARG A 379 37.36 0.53 7.44
C ARG A 379 36.83 0.34 6.02
N PRO A 380 36.17 -0.80 5.71
CA PRO A 380 35.53 -0.98 4.41
C PRO A 380 34.62 0.21 4.08
N LEU A 381 34.71 0.74 2.85
CA LEU A 381 34.01 1.98 2.51
C LEU A 381 32.49 1.86 2.61
N GLY A 382 31.89 0.70 2.34
CA GLY A 382 30.46 0.46 2.56
C GLY A 382 30.01 0.51 4.02
N ASP A 383 30.97 0.48 4.96
CA ASP A 383 30.70 0.68 6.38
C ASP A 383 30.69 2.16 6.79
N THR A 384 31.26 3.02 5.95
CA THR A 384 31.50 4.44 6.26
C THR A 384 30.74 5.38 5.32
N LEU A 385 30.48 4.95 4.09
CA LEU A 385 29.83 5.72 3.04
C LEU A 385 28.55 4.99 2.60
N ARG A 386 27.44 5.73 2.66
CA ARG A 386 26.12 5.28 2.24
C ARG A 386 26.09 4.98 0.74
N SER A 387 26.75 5.78 -0.09
CA SER A 387 26.81 5.53 -1.54
C SER A 387 27.48 4.19 -1.87
N VAL A 388 28.60 3.88 -1.21
CA VAL A 388 29.31 2.62 -1.41
C VAL A 388 28.48 1.45 -0.92
N ARG A 389 27.84 1.58 0.25
CA ARG A 389 26.91 0.56 0.75
C ARG A 389 25.76 0.31 -0.22
N ALA A 390 25.19 1.36 -0.79
CA ALA A 390 24.11 1.26 -1.77
C ALA A 390 24.57 0.49 -3.02
N ARG A 391 25.80 0.72 -3.52
CA ARG A 391 26.38 -0.06 -4.61
C ARG A 391 26.55 -1.53 -4.24
N GLU A 392 27.07 -1.82 -3.05
CA GLU A 392 27.23 -3.20 -2.55
C GLU A 392 25.89 -3.93 -2.48
N LEU A 393 24.83 -3.26 -2.00
CA LEU A 393 23.47 -3.83 -1.95
C LEU A 393 22.86 -4.02 -3.36
N ASN A 394 23.08 -3.08 -4.28
CA ASN A 394 22.61 -3.20 -5.67
C ASN A 394 23.30 -4.39 -6.38
N VAL A 395 24.61 -4.58 -6.17
CA VAL A 395 25.34 -5.75 -6.69
C VAL A 395 24.80 -7.04 -6.09
N MET A 396 24.61 -7.09 -4.78
CA MET A 396 23.99 -8.24 -4.11
C MET A 396 22.60 -8.57 -4.68
N LEU A 397 21.82 -7.56 -5.05
CA LEU A 397 20.51 -7.77 -5.64
C LEU A 397 20.57 -8.40 -7.04
N HIS A 398 21.61 -8.12 -7.84
CA HIS A 398 21.84 -8.84 -9.10
C HIS A 398 22.17 -10.32 -8.86
N ASP A 399 22.90 -10.64 -7.79
CA ASP A 399 23.15 -12.04 -7.41
C ASP A 399 21.85 -12.73 -7.01
N LEU A 400 21.02 -12.07 -6.19
CA LEU A 400 19.69 -12.57 -5.82
C LEU A 400 18.78 -12.77 -7.03
N ALA A 401 18.79 -11.84 -7.99
CA ALA A 401 18.01 -11.95 -9.22
C ALA A 401 18.39 -13.21 -10.02
N ARG A 402 19.69 -13.52 -10.12
CA ARG A 402 20.18 -14.75 -10.79
C ARG A 402 19.82 -16.02 -10.02
N GLU A 403 19.89 -16.00 -8.70
CA GLU A 403 19.68 -17.18 -7.85
C GLU A 403 18.21 -17.51 -7.58
N ARG A 404 17.33 -16.51 -7.60
CA ARG A 404 15.93 -16.63 -7.17
C ARG A 404 14.94 -16.00 -8.14
N ASN A 405 15.34 -15.62 -9.35
CA ASN A 405 14.42 -15.05 -10.34
C ASN A 405 13.58 -13.91 -9.74
N VAL A 406 14.29 -12.89 -9.26
CA VAL A 406 13.70 -11.64 -8.73
C VAL A 406 13.88 -10.57 -9.80
N ALA A 407 12.82 -9.82 -10.08
CA ALA A 407 12.90 -8.66 -10.94
C ALA A 407 13.40 -7.43 -10.17
N ILE A 408 14.27 -6.65 -10.79
CA ILE A 408 14.84 -5.44 -10.19
C ILE A 408 14.11 -4.24 -10.79
N VAL A 409 13.50 -3.42 -9.94
CA VAL A 409 13.07 -2.07 -10.31
C VAL A 409 14.30 -1.18 -10.11
N ASP A 410 14.97 -0.83 -11.22
CA ASP A 410 16.25 -0.12 -11.19
C ASP A 410 16.05 1.40 -10.97
N VAL A 411 15.70 1.76 -9.74
CA VAL A 411 15.52 3.14 -9.30
C VAL A 411 16.81 3.95 -9.46
N ASP A 412 17.98 3.34 -9.24
CA ASP A 412 19.29 3.99 -9.41
C ASP A 412 19.49 4.47 -10.86
N ALA A 413 19.28 3.58 -11.84
CA ALA A 413 19.39 3.93 -13.25
C ALA A 413 18.34 4.97 -13.68
N ILE A 414 17.06 4.78 -13.29
CA ILE A 414 15.98 5.71 -13.62
C ILE A 414 16.27 7.11 -13.03
N ALA A 415 16.76 7.19 -11.79
CA ALA A 415 17.11 8.45 -11.16
C ALA A 415 18.32 9.11 -11.83
N ALA A 416 19.34 8.33 -12.22
CA ALA A 416 20.51 8.82 -12.94
C ALA A 416 20.12 9.45 -14.29
N ASP A 417 19.24 8.78 -15.05
CA ASP A 417 18.76 9.25 -16.36
C ASP A 417 17.94 10.55 -16.25
N LEU A 418 17.13 10.70 -15.19
CA LEU A 418 16.35 11.91 -14.94
C LEU A 418 17.17 13.06 -14.30
N GLY A 419 18.26 12.73 -13.63
CA GLY A 419 19.06 13.64 -12.80
C GLY A 419 18.72 13.54 -11.32
N THR A 420 19.45 12.68 -10.60
CA THR A 420 19.23 12.36 -9.19
C THR A 420 19.16 13.58 -8.28
N GLU A 421 20.08 14.53 -8.39
CA GLU A 421 20.16 15.70 -7.49
C GLU A 421 18.86 16.51 -7.47
N ARG A 422 18.21 16.65 -8.63
CA ARG A 422 16.96 17.39 -8.78
C ARG A 422 15.74 16.59 -8.32
N HIS A 423 15.77 15.29 -8.55
CA HIS A 423 14.57 14.45 -8.48
C HIS A 423 14.52 13.53 -7.25
N ALA A 424 15.63 13.32 -6.55
CA ALA A 424 15.76 12.57 -5.29
C ALA A 424 17.00 13.06 -4.50
N PRO A 425 17.01 14.30 -3.97
CA PRO A 425 18.19 14.90 -3.37
C PRO A 425 18.75 14.12 -2.17
N ASP A 426 17.90 13.47 -1.38
CA ASP A 426 18.27 12.63 -0.22
C ASP A 426 18.44 11.14 -0.54
N SER A 427 18.36 10.80 -1.84
CA SER A 427 18.44 9.45 -2.39
C SER A 427 17.31 8.52 -1.92
N VAL A 428 16.22 9.06 -1.36
CA VAL A 428 15.05 8.29 -0.87
C VAL A 428 13.76 8.88 -1.42
N HIS A 429 13.50 10.16 -1.13
CA HIS A 429 12.23 10.81 -1.46
C HIS A 429 12.26 11.35 -2.88
N CYS A 430 11.49 10.70 -3.75
CA CYS A 430 11.42 11.00 -5.16
C CYS A 430 10.40 12.10 -5.45
N SER A 431 10.72 12.98 -6.39
CA SER A 431 9.77 13.92 -7.02
C SER A 431 8.70 13.18 -7.84
N GLY A 432 7.56 13.83 -8.11
CA GLY A 432 6.46 13.27 -8.93
C GLY A 432 6.91 12.69 -10.28
N PRO A 433 7.76 13.39 -11.08
CA PRO A 433 8.29 12.83 -12.33
C PRO A 433 9.04 11.50 -12.15
N LEU A 434 9.92 11.40 -11.14
CA LEU A 434 10.66 10.17 -10.86
C LEU A 434 9.73 9.06 -10.34
N GLN A 435 8.77 9.40 -9.48
CA GLN A 435 7.75 8.44 -9.03
C GLN A 435 6.97 7.85 -10.22
N ASN A 436 6.67 8.65 -11.23
CA ASN A 436 5.96 8.21 -12.43
C ASN A 436 6.78 7.24 -13.29
N GLU A 437 8.08 7.48 -13.47
CA GLU A 437 8.94 6.52 -14.20
C GLU A 437 9.12 5.21 -13.42
N ILE A 438 9.34 5.28 -12.10
CA ILE A 438 9.40 4.07 -11.24
C ILE A 438 8.08 3.27 -11.35
N ARG A 439 6.94 3.95 -11.32
CA ARG A 439 5.62 3.31 -11.48
C ARG A 439 5.48 2.59 -12.82
N ARG A 440 5.90 3.24 -13.92
CA ARG A 440 5.87 2.62 -15.26
C ARG A 440 6.73 1.37 -15.31
N GLU A 441 7.90 1.41 -14.67
CA GLU A 441 8.81 0.27 -14.62
C GLU A 441 8.22 -0.90 -13.82
N ILE A 442 7.62 -0.63 -12.64
CA ILE A 442 6.89 -1.65 -11.87
C ILE A 442 5.82 -2.31 -12.73
N LEU A 443 4.99 -1.51 -13.40
CA LEU A 443 3.90 -2.04 -14.24
C LEU A 443 4.43 -2.79 -15.46
N ARG A 444 5.55 -2.38 -16.05
CA ARG A 444 6.22 -3.11 -17.14
C ARG A 444 6.68 -4.48 -16.66
N LEU A 445 7.40 -4.54 -15.55
CA LEU A 445 7.90 -5.80 -14.99
C LEU A 445 6.76 -6.75 -14.59
N LEU A 446 5.68 -6.23 -14.00
CA LEU A 446 4.51 -7.07 -13.68
C LEU A 446 3.86 -7.68 -14.93
N ARG A 447 3.82 -6.95 -16.05
CA ARG A 447 3.35 -7.49 -17.33
C ARG A 447 4.30 -8.55 -17.88
N ASP A 448 5.59 -8.28 -17.86
CA ASP A 448 6.62 -9.20 -18.38
C ASP A 448 6.67 -10.50 -17.57
N LEU A 449 6.39 -10.42 -16.26
CA LEU A 449 6.26 -11.56 -15.37
C LEU A 449 4.90 -12.29 -15.49
N GLY A 450 3.97 -11.79 -16.31
CA GLY A 450 2.66 -12.41 -16.53
C GLY A 450 1.71 -12.32 -15.33
N VAL A 451 1.88 -11.33 -14.46
CA VAL A 451 1.02 -11.16 -13.27
C VAL A 451 -0.38 -10.73 -13.72
N SER A 452 -1.37 -11.54 -13.36
CA SER A 452 -2.78 -11.33 -13.68
C SER A 452 -3.26 -9.92 -13.34
N GLY A 453 -4.10 -9.33 -14.20
CA GLY A 453 -4.69 -8.00 -13.99
C GLY A 453 -3.77 -6.80 -14.26
N PHE A 454 -2.46 -6.99 -14.47
CA PHE A 454 -1.52 -5.88 -14.76
C PHE A 454 -1.23 -5.67 -16.25
N ALA A 455 -1.63 -6.62 -17.10
CA ALA A 455 -1.65 -6.47 -18.55
C ALA A 455 -3.06 -6.04 -19.02
N ALA A 456 -3.11 -5.28 -20.12
CA ALA A 456 -4.38 -5.05 -20.79
C ALA A 456 -4.91 -6.40 -21.28
N THR A 457 -6.14 -6.75 -20.90
CA THR A 457 -6.86 -7.86 -21.51
C THR A 457 -6.95 -7.57 -23.00
N ALA A 458 -6.35 -8.44 -23.83
CA ALA A 458 -6.56 -8.36 -25.26
C ALA A 458 -8.07 -8.38 -25.49
N VAL A 459 -8.62 -7.28 -26.01
CA VAL A 459 -10.01 -7.21 -26.44
C VAL A 459 -10.16 -8.32 -27.49
N ARG A 460 -10.80 -9.42 -27.10
CA ARG A 460 -11.15 -10.50 -28.02
C ARG A 460 -12.44 -10.17 -28.72
#